data_AF-A0A7R9MAT3-F1
#
_entry.id   AF-A0A7R9MAT3-F1
#
_cell.length_a   1.000
_cell.length_b   1.000
_cell.length_c   1.000
_cell.angle_alpha   90.00
_cell.angle_beta   90.00
_cell.angle_gamma   90.00
#
_symmetry.space_group_name_H-M   'P 1'
#
loop_
_entity.id
_entity.type
_entity.pdbx_description
1 polymer ?
#
loop_
_entity_poly.entity_id
_entity_poly.type
_entity_poly.pdbx_seq_one_letter_code
_entity_poly.pdbx_strand_id
1 'polypeptide(L)'
;MSSSAGSGGMGWGGTPQYHESAAEMDRIQRRHAIRRRLKTEYNRLNYNPYKCAAHVEILDPSVQRFMAMRASMYQYWKPSWGSFAAFMGTAILPIWGFGENSIRSAELEKYRSRKGILVFVSHRQSGVVAHLSPPMRLEWF
;
A
#
# COMPACT_ATOMS: atom_id res chain seq x y z
N MET A 1 4.44 -41.55 -26.39
CA MET A 1 2.99 -41.41 -26.60
C MET A 1 2.46 -40.43 -25.56
N SER A 2 1.95 -39.30 -26.07
CA SER A 2 1.17 -38.21 -25.46
C SER A 2 1.41 -37.81 -23.99
N SER A 3 2.23 -36.77 -23.83
CA SER A 3 2.14 -35.78 -22.78
C SER A 3 0.91 -34.88 -22.99
N SER A 4 -0.12 -35.02 -22.14
CA SER A 4 -1.19 -34.03 -22.04
C SER A 4 -0.91 -33.11 -20.85
N ALA A 5 -0.57 -31.87 -21.19
CA ALA A 5 -0.35 -30.78 -20.26
C ALA A 5 -1.69 -30.36 -19.61
N GLY A 6 -1.88 -30.77 -18.35
CA GLY A 6 -2.92 -30.25 -17.47
C GLY A 6 -2.48 -28.91 -16.86
N SER A 7 -2.95 -27.83 -17.46
CA SER A 7 -2.87 -26.44 -17.00
C SER A 7 -3.56 -26.25 -15.63
N GLY A 8 -2.88 -25.58 -14.70
CA GLY A 8 -3.48 -25.16 -13.43
C GLY A 8 -2.58 -24.29 -12.55
N GLY A 9 -2.52 -22.98 -12.82
CA GLY A 9 -2.24 -21.95 -11.80
C GLY A 9 -0.81 -21.41 -11.70
N MET A 10 -0.52 -20.38 -12.49
CA MET A 10 0.72 -19.60 -12.56
C MET A 10 0.97 -18.73 -11.31
N GLY A 11 2.20 -18.71 -10.80
CA GLY A 11 2.65 -17.79 -9.76
C GLY A 11 4.14 -17.91 -9.42
N TRP A 12 5.02 -17.67 -10.42
CA TRP A 12 6.45 -17.32 -10.33
C TRP A 12 7.40 -18.08 -9.36
N GLY A 13 7.02 -19.22 -8.77
CA GLY A 13 7.89 -20.01 -7.89
C GLY A 13 7.34 -21.37 -7.46
N GLY A 14 6.58 -22.04 -8.33
CA GLY A 14 6.00 -23.35 -8.02
C GLY A 14 6.98 -24.50 -8.29
N THR A 15 7.45 -25.17 -7.24
CA THR A 15 8.03 -26.52 -7.38
C THR A 15 6.95 -27.47 -7.94
N PRO A 16 7.30 -28.40 -8.84
CA PRO A 16 6.33 -29.33 -9.40
C PRO A 16 5.65 -30.14 -8.28
N GLN A 17 4.32 -30.10 -8.26
CA GLN A 17 3.43 -30.63 -7.23
C GLN A 17 3.54 -32.16 -6.99
N TYR A 18 4.38 -32.85 -7.75
CA TYR A 18 4.51 -34.31 -7.80
C TYR A 18 5.82 -34.83 -7.18
N HIS A 19 6.65 -33.97 -6.59
CA HIS A 19 7.89 -34.35 -5.88
C HIS A 19 7.90 -33.93 -4.40
N GLU A 20 6.73 -33.79 -3.78
CA GLU A 20 6.66 -33.45 -2.36
C GLU A 20 6.96 -34.67 -1.48
N SER A 21 7.79 -34.46 -0.45
CA SER A 21 8.07 -35.48 0.55
C SER A 21 6.79 -35.89 1.29
N ALA A 22 6.73 -37.11 1.85
CA ALA A 22 5.56 -37.58 2.60
C ALA A 22 5.16 -36.62 3.74
N ALA A 23 6.14 -35.92 4.33
CA ALA A 23 5.92 -34.89 5.35
C ALA A 23 5.25 -33.62 4.80
N GLU A 24 5.54 -33.22 3.57
CA GLU A 24 4.92 -32.06 2.93
C GLU A 24 3.48 -32.36 2.50
N MET A 25 3.23 -33.56 1.99
CA MET A 25 1.88 -34.04 1.67
C MET A 25 0.96 -34.02 2.90
N ASP A 26 1.45 -34.45 4.07
CA ASP A 26 0.70 -34.36 5.32
C ASP A 26 0.42 -32.90 5.72
N ARG A 27 1.39 -32.00 5.58
CA ARG A 27 1.16 -30.55 5.83
C ARG A 27 0.10 -29.98 4.89
N ILE A 28 0.10 -30.36 3.61
CA ILE A 28 -0.90 -29.96 2.64
C ILE A 28 -2.28 -30.48 3.06
N GLN A 29 -2.40 -31.77 3.37
CA GLN A 29 -3.66 -32.38 3.79
C GLN A 29 -4.23 -31.70 5.05
N ARG A 30 -3.39 -31.42 6.05
CA ARG A 30 -3.79 -30.68 7.26
C ARG A 30 -4.31 -29.28 6.93
N ARG A 31 -3.62 -28.53 6.05
CA ARG A 31 -4.08 -27.19 5.59
C ARG A 31 -5.42 -27.28 4.86
N HIS A 32 -5.60 -28.28 4.00
CA HIS A 32 -6.87 -28.50 3.31
C HIS A 32 -7.99 -28.87 4.26
N ALA A 33 -7.74 -29.72 5.26
CA ALA A 33 -8.71 -30.09 6.28
C ALA A 33 -9.21 -28.88 7.07
N ILE A 34 -8.28 -28.01 7.51
CA ILE A 34 -8.62 -26.75 8.22
C ILE A 34 -9.44 -25.83 7.31
N ARG A 35 -9.01 -25.63 6.05
CA ARG A 35 -9.73 -24.76 5.10
C ARG A 35 -11.14 -25.28 4.81
N ARG A 36 -11.30 -26.59 4.63
CA ARG A 36 -12.62 -27.22 4.42
C ARG A 36 -13.53 -27.00 5.63
N ARG A 37 -13.02 -27.22 6.84
CA ARG A 37 -13.76 -26.99 8.08
C ARG A 37 -14.26 -25.55 8.19
N LEU A 38 -13.37 -24.57 8.04
CA LEU A 38 -13.73 -23.15 8.13
C LEU A 38 -14.76 -22.74 7.06
N LYS A 39 -14.61 -23.25 5.83
CA LYS A 39 -15.58 -23.00 4.75
C LYS A 39 -16.95 -23.59 5.06
N THR A 40 -17.01 -24.79 5.63
CA THR A 40 -18.27 -25.42 6.04
C THR A 40 -18.96 -24.62 7.14
N GLU A 41 -18.21 -24.15 8.15
CA GLU A 41 -18.74 -23.30 9.22
C GLU A 41 -19.30 -21.97 8.66
N TYR A 42 -18.54 -21.30 7.77
CA TYR A 42 -19.00 -20.08 7.10
C TYR A 42 -20.27 -20.29 6.28
N ASN A 43 -20.32 -21.34 5.46
CA ASN A 43 -21.49 -21.65 4.64
C ASN A 43 -22.74 -21.88 5.50
N ARG A 44 -22.61 -22.60 6.62
CA ARG A 44 -23.71 -22.84 7.55
C ARG A 44 -24.30 -21.54 8.11
N LEU A 45 -23.45 -20.58 8.46
CA LEU A 45 -23.87 -19.29 8.99
C LEU A 45 -24.43 -18.37 7.90
N ASN A 46 -23.83 -18.39 6.71
CA ASN A 46 -24.18 -17.48 5.63
C ASN A 46 -25.49 -17.85 4.92
N TYR A 47 -25.73 -19.15 4.69
CA TYR A 47 -26.93 -19.64 4.02
C TYR A 47 -28.10 -19.93 4.96
N ASN A 48 -28.05 -19.46 6.21
CA ASN A 48 -29.16 -19.59 7.15
C ASN A 48 -30.28 -18.59 6.79
N PRO A 49 -31.50 -19.03 6.42
CA PRO A 49 -32.59 -18.14 6.01
C PRO A 49 -33.09 -17.24 7.14
N TYR A 50 -32.88 -17.62 8.40
CA TYR A 50 -33.31 -16.85 9.57
C TYR A 50 -32.35 -15.71 9.94
N LYS A 51 -31.24 -15.53 9.22
CA LYS A 51 -30.23 -14.50 9.50
C LYS A 51 -30.78 -13.07 9.39
N CYS A 52 -31.69 -12.82 8.44
CA CYS A 52 -32.26 -11.48 8.22
C CYS A 52 -33.16 -11.00 9.36
N ALA A 53 -33.83 -11.93 10.05
CA ALA A 53 -34.74 -11.60 11.15
C ALA A 53 -34.00 -11.21 12.44
N ALA A 54 -32.78 -11.72 12.64
CA ALA A 54 -32.04 -11.55 13.88
C ALA A 54 -31.01 -10.40 13.84
N HIS A 55 -30.81 -9.74 12.68
CA HIS A 55 -29.77 -8.70 12.47
C HIS A 55 -28.37 -9.09 13.01
N VAL A 56 -28.04 -10.39 13.02
CA VAL A 56 -26.75 -10.88 13.52
C VAL A 56 -25.73 -10.80 12.39
N GLU A 57 -24.79 -9.87 12.53
CA GLU A 57 -23.61 -9.80 11.66
C GLU A 57 -22.71 -11.02 11.90
N ILE A 58 -22.24 -11.64 10.82
CA ILE A 58 -21.32 -12.78 10.92
C ILE A 58 -19.93 -12.22 11.24
N LEU A 59 -19.54 -12.31 12.50
CA LEU A 59 -18.20 -11.94 12.93
C LEU A 59 -17.26 -13.14 12.76
N ASP A 60 -16.24 -12.98 11.91
CA ASP A 60 -15.18 -13.98 11.77
C ASP A 60 -14.20 -13.87 12.95
N PRO A 61 -13.99 -14.94 13.73
CA PRO A 61 -13.00 -14.94 14.82
C PRO A 61 -11.58 -14.65 14.34
N SER A 62 -11.24 -14.97 13.09
CA SER A 62 -9.90 -14.70 12.53
C SER A 62 -9.66 -13.20 12.38
N VAL A 63 -10.65 -12.47 11.86
CA VAL A 63 -10.63 -11.01 11.73
C VAL A 63 -10.63 -10.35 13.09
N GLN A 64 -11.45 -10.83 14.04
CA GLN A 64 -11.46 -10.31 15.40
C GLN A 64 -10.09 -10.42 16.08
N ARG A 65 -9.44 -11.59 15.97
CA ARG A 65 -8.08 -11.79 16.53
C ARG A 65 -7.05 -10.89 15.88
N PHE A 66 -7.13 -10.70 14.56
CA PHE A 66 -6.25 -9.78 13.85
C PHE A 66 -6.43 -8.33 14.33
N MET A 67 -7.66 -7.87 14.46
CA MET A 67 -7.95 -6.53 14.98
C MET A 67 -7.52 -6.37 16.43
N ALA A 68 -7.78 -7.38 17.27
CA ALA A 68 -7.32 -7.40 18.66
C ALA A 68 -5.80 -7.33 18.75
N MET A 69 -5.07 -8.07 17.91
CA MET A 69 -3.60 -8.04 17.87
C MET A 69 -3.05 -6.66 17.48
N ARG A 70 -3.69 -5.97 16.54
CA ARG A 70 -3.32 -4.60 16.17
C ARG A 70 -3.55 -3.63 17.32
N ALA A 71 -4.67 -3.77 18.03
CA ALA A 71 -4.98 -2.95 19.19
C ALA A 71 -4.00 -3.22 20.36
N SER A 72 -3.59 -4.48 20.57
CA SER A 72 -2.66 -4.86 21.63
C SER A 72 -1.17 -4.74 21.24
N MET A 73 -0.84 -4.18 20.08
CA MET A 73 0.53 -4.17 19.55
C MET A 73 1.54 -3.57 20.54
N TYR A 74 1.15 -2.53 21.27
CA TYR A 74 2.02 -1.85 22.23
C TYR A 74 2.45 -2.76 23.39
N GLN A 75 1.59 -3.67 23.84
CA GLN A 75 1.89 -4.59 24.94
C GLN A 75 2.99 -5.60 24.60
N TYR A 76 3.12 -5.93 23.30
CA TYR A 76 4.10 -6.91 22.80
C TYR A 76 5.31 -6.25 22.15
N TRP A 77 5.39 -4.92 22.14
CA TRP A 77 6.51 -4.22 21.54
C TRP A 77 7.77 -4.41 22.38
N LYS A 78 8.82 -4.96 21.74
CA LYS A 78 10.13 -5.16 22.35
C LYS A 78 11.09 -4.11 21.81
N PRO A 79 11.76 -3.32 22.67
CA PRO A 79 12.79 -2.41 22.20
C PRO A 79 13.93 -3.23 21.57
N SER A 80 14.15 -3.01 20.27
CA SER A 80 15.21 -3.65 19.50
C SER A 80 15.95 -2.59 18.68
N TRP A 81 17.25 -2.78 18.48
CA TRP A 81 18.06 -1.87 17.66
C TRP A 81 17.55 -1.76 16.22
N GLY A 82 17.04 -2.85 15.65
CA GLY A 82 16.43 -2.85 14.32
C GLY A 82 15.15 -1.99 14.25
N SER A 83 14.26 -2.13 15.24
CA SER A 83 13.05 -1.30 15.32
C SER A 83 13.38 0.17 15.54
N PHE A 84 14.41 0.48 16.34
CA PHE A 84 14.88 1.84 16.56
C PHE A 84 15.45 2.47 15.27
N ALA A 85 16.29 1.76 14.53
CA ALA A 85 16.83 2.25 13.26
C ALA A 85 15.73 2.51 12.23
N ALA A 86 14.73 1.62 12.13
CA ALA A 86 13.58 1.80 11.26
C ALA A 86 12.75 3.03 11.66
N PHE A 87 12.51 3.22 12.97
CA PHE A 87 11.82 4.40 13.50
C PHE A 87 12.58 5.70 13.17
N MET A 88 13.88 5.75 13.46
CA MET A 88 14.71 6.92 13.17
C MET A 88 14.78 7.21 11.68
N GLY A 89 14.94 6.19 10.84
CA GLY A 89 14.92 6.34 9.38
C GLY A 89 13.59 6.90 8.88
N THR A 90 12.46 6.36 9.35
CA THR A 90 11.13 6.81 8.90
C THR A 90 10.72 8.17 9.46
N ALA A 91 11.15 8.54 10.67
CA ALA A 91 10.79 9.81 11.29
C ALA A 91 11.74 10.96 10.88
N ILE A 92 13.05 10.73 10.85
CA ILE A 92 14.05 11.80 10.69
C ILE A 92 14.34 12.10 9.23
N LEU A 93 14.44 11.08 8.36
CA LEU A 93 14.73 11.30 6.94
C LEU A 93 13.74 12.24 6.24
N PRO A 94 12.41 12.14 6.43
CA PRO A 94 11.49 13.07 5.78
C PRO A 94 11.61 14.50 6.33
N ILE A 95 11.85 14.66 7.63
CA ILE A 95 12.05 15.99 8.24
C ILE A 95 13.30 16.65 7.67
N TRP A 96 14.40 15.90 7.61
CA TRP A 96 15.66 16.40 7.09
C TRP A 96 15.57 16.72 5.59
N GLY A 97 15.00 15.81 4.80
CA GLY A 97 14.81 16.00 3.35
C GLY A 97 13.90 17.19 3.03
N PHE A 98 12.81 17.38 3.77
CA PHE A 98 11.93 18.54 3.59
C PHE A 98 12.61 19.84 4.03
N GLY A 99 13.35 19.82 5.14
CA GLY A 99 14.14 20.94 5.63
C GLY A 99 15.13 21.47 4.59
N GLU A 100 15.98 20.60 4.04
CA GLU A 100 16.95 21.02 3.01
C GLU A 100 16.28 21.57 1.75
N ASN A 101 15.20 20.91 1.28
CA ASN A 101 14.48 21.36 0.10
C ASN A 101 13.82 22.73 0.31
N SER A 102 13.28 22.99 1.50
CA SER A 102 12.69 24.29 1.87
C SER A 102 13.74 25.41 1.93
N ILE A 103 14.94 25.12 2.44
CA ILE A 103 16.04 26.10 2.50
C ILE A 103 16.58 26.37 1.10
N ARG A 104 16.82 25.33 0.29
CA ARG A 104 17.28 25.47 -1.09
C ARG A 104 16.29 26.25 -1.96
N SER A 105 14.99 26.01 -1.81
CA SER A 105 13.97 26.76 -2.54
C SER A 105 13.96 28.24 -2.14
N ALA A 106 14.06 28.55 -0.84
CA ALA A 106 14.18 29.94 -0.36
C ALA A 106 15.44 30.65 -0.87
N GLU A 107 16.58 29.93 -0.98
CA GLU A 107 17.80 30.48 -1.55
C GLU A 107 17.66 30.75 -3.05
N LEU A 108 17.11 29.80 -3.80
CA LEU A 108 16.88 29.95 -5.25
C LEU A 108 15.99 31.14 -5.57
N GLU A 109 14.96 31.39 -4.77
CA GLU A 109 14.12 32.59 -4.89
C GLU A 109 14.92 33.88 -4.67
N LYS A 110 15.77 33.94 -3.63
CA LYS A 110 16.67 35.08 -3.39
C LYS A 110 17.66 35.27 -4.54
N TYR A 111 18.21 34.19 -5.10
CA TYR A 111 19.11 34.27 -6.26
C TYR A 111 18.38 34.72 -7.53
N ARG A 112 17.16 34.24 -7.76
CA ARG A 112 16.30 34.61 -8.90
C ARG A 112 15.88 36.07 -8.83
N SER A 113 15.50 36.57 -7.64
CA SER A 113 15.16 37.98 -7.41
C SER A 113 16.35 38.92 -7.64
N ARG A 114 17.57 38.51 -7.26
CA ARG A 114 18.79 39.33 -7.47
C ARG A 114 19.23 39.44 -8.92
N LYS A 115 18.94 38.43 -9.75
CA LYS A 115 19.28 38.42 -11.19
C LYS A 115 18.22 39.04 -12.10
N GLY A 116 17.16 39.66 -11.53
CA GLY A 116 16.09 40.29 -12.30
C GLY A 116 15.18 39.32 -13.07
N ILE A 117 15.30 38.00 -12.84
CA ILE A 117 14.44 36.99 -13.47
C ILE A 117 13.17 36.86 -12.62
N LEU A 118 12.27 37.84 -12.74
CA LEU A 118 10.95 37.77 -12.12
C LEU A 118 10.04 36.86 -12.94
N VAL A 119 10.00 35.57 -12.62
CA VAL A 119 8.87 34.71 -13.02
C VAL A 119 7.78 34.93 -11.98
N PHE A 120 6.82 35.81 -12.28
CA PHE A 120 5.58 35.92 -11.53
C PHE A 120 4.80 34.61 -11.72
N VAL A 121 5.03 33.61 -10.87
CA VAL A 121 4.11 32.47 -10.74
C VAL A 121 2.94 32.95 -9.90
N SER A 122 2.01 33.64 -10.57
CA SER A 122 0.68 33.89 -10.02
C SER A 122 0.02 32.53 -9.81
N HIS A 123 -0.15 32.12 -8.56
CA HIS A 123 -1.04 31.03 -8.18
C HIS A 123 -2.49 31.47 -8.46
N ARG A 124 -2.91 31.43 -9.73
CA ARG A 124 -4.33 31.58 -10.11
C ARG A 124 -4.90 30.19 -10.31
N GLN A 125 -5.73 29.78 -9.35
CA GLN A 125 -6.65 28.66 -9.54
C GLN A 125 -7.48 28.87 -10.82
N SER A 126 -7.88 27.75 -11.42
CA SER A 126 -8.82 27.58 -12.54
C SER A 126 -8.28 27.85 -13.95
N GLY A 127 -8.30 26.79 -14.75
CA GLY A 127 -7.72 26.72 -16.08
C GLY A 127 -8.51 27.48 -17.14
N VAL A 128 -7.79 28.17 -18.02
CA VAL A 128 -8.23 28.54 -19.36
C VAL A 128 -6.98 28.55 -20.25
N VAL A 129 -7.16 28.00 -21.46
CA VAL A 129 -6.22 27.78 -22.56
C VAL A 129 -5.32 28.98 -22.84
N ALA A 130 -4.01 28.74 -22.92
CA ALA A 130 -3.00 29.75 -23.26
C ALA A 130 -3.05 30.10 -24.76
N HIS A 131 -3.62 31.25 -25.10
CA HIS A 131 -3.39 31.89 -26.39
C HIS A 131 -2.15 32.80 -26.25
N LEU A 132 -1.05 32.46 -26.92
CA LEU A 132 0.14 33.30 -26.97
C LEU A 132 -0.16 34.56 -27.79
N SER A 133 0.09 35.74 -27.22
CA SER A 133 0.16 37.00 -27.95
C SER A 133 1.62 37.50 -27.91
N PRO A 134 2.22 37.86 -29.07
CA PRO A 134 3.60 38.37 -29.11
C PRO A 134 3.71 39.83 -28.62
N PRO A 135 4.91 40.25 -28.17
CA PRO A 135 5.14 41.58 -27.61
C PRO A 135 5.10 42.68 -28.68
N MET A 136 4.32 43.74 -28.43
CA MET A 136 4.30 44.95 -29.27
C MET A 136 5.60 45.74 -29.09
N ARG A 137 6.28 45.98 -30.21
CA ARG A 137 7.44 46.86 -30.37
C ARG A 137 6.95 48.30 -30.47
N LEU A 138 7.25 49.14 -29.49
CA LEU A 138 7.00 50.58 -29.54
C LEU A 138 8.12 51.23 -30.36
N GLU A 139 7.83 51.59 -31.60
CA GLU A 139 8.63 52.55 -32.36
C GLU A 139 8.04 53.94 -32.16
N TRP A 140 8.82 54.84 -31.56
CA TRP A 140 8.59 56.28 -31.54
C TRP A 140 9.79 56.92 -32.24
N PHE A 141 9.49 57.74 -33.26
CA PHE A 141 10.28 58.76 -33.96
C PHE A 141 11.81 58.76 -33.84
#